data_AF-A0A059X405-F1
#
_entry.id   AF-A0A059X405-F1
#
_cell.length_a   1.000
_cell.length_b   1.000
_cell.length_c   1.000
_cell.angle_alpha   90.00
_cell.angle_beta   90.00
_cell.angle_gamma   90.00
#
_symmetry.space_group_name_H-M   'P 1'
#
loop_
_entity.id
_entity.type
_entity.pdbx_description
1 polymer ?
#
loop_
_entity_poly.entity_id
_entity_poly.type
_entity_poly.pdbx_seq_one_letter_code
_entity_poly.pdbx_strand_id
1 'polypeptide(L)'
;RTWQNPEGLRNTQALFGMGWTHPIHWSADRDEVQDFEHTIRGPLMQGSGLIQGKLNAGLADANKGKSAALDALSAYSNSHEYALSPHAKGGLSEAAQRGKKLFFSSEAKCATCHSGIFYTDSTTERPFRMHDVGTGGDDPSEKMGPKFDTPTLHGIYRTAPYLHHGRAATLTDVLTTCNAGDKHGQTSHLKTGEIADLVEFLKALPYEDPVPQARAAGLTKVDR
;
A
#
# COMPACT_ATOMS: atom_id res chain seq x y z
N ARG A 1 3.80 -9.97 -7.38
CA ARG A 1 4.61 -11.20 -7.13
C ARG A 1 4.88 -11.27 -5.64
N THR A 2 4.68 -12.44 -5.03
CA THR A 2 5.02 -12.69 -3.62
C THR A 2 6.44 -13.26 -3.50
N TRP A 3 7.20 -12.71 -2.56
CA TRP A 3 8.56 -13.11 -2.21
C TRP A 3 8.57 -13.79 -0.85
N GLN A 4 9.50 -14.73 -0.66
CA GLN A 4 9.81 -15.31 0.64
C GLN A 4 10.93 -14.49 1.26
N ASN A 5 10.61 -13.72 2.29
CA ASN A 5 11.59 -12.92 3.01
C ASN A 5 11.82 -13.48 4.43
N PRO A 6 12.92 -13.09 5.11
CA PRO A 6 13.13 -13.46 6.52
C PRO A 6 11.98 -13.05 7.45
N GLU A 7 11.27 -11.97 7.13
CA GLU A 7 10.10 -11.47 7.86
C GLU A 7 8.78 -12.19 7.55
N GLY A 8 8.79 -13.10 6.57
CA GLY A 8 7.61 -13.78 6.05
C GLY A 8 7.35 -13.47 4.57
N LEU A 9 6.18 -13.91 4.07
CA LEU A 9 5.78 -13.67 2.68
C LEU A 9 5.45 -12.19 2.44
N ARG A 10 6.00 -11.59 1.38
CA ARG A 10 5.70 -10.19 0.98
C ARG A 10 5.38 -10.08 -0.51
N ASN A 11 4.19 -9.60 -0.83
CA ASN A 11 3.79 -9.23 -2.17
C ASN A 11 4.39 -7.87 -2.53
N THR A 12 4.84 -7.74 -3.78
CA THR A 12 5.48 -6.50 -4.26
C THR A 12 4.44 -5.39 -4.31
N GLN A 13 4.66 -4.31 -3.55
CA GLN A 13 3.84 -3.10 -3.64
C GLN A 13 4.15 -2.34 -4.94
N ALA A 14 3.19 -1.54 -5.38
CA ALA A 14 3.36 -0.69 -6.54
C ALA A 14 4.24 0.53 -6.24
N LEU A 15 4.96 1.02 -7.26
CA LEU A 15 5.74 2.25 -7.17
C LEU A 15 4.95 3.51 -7.54
N PHE A 16 3.82 3.38 -8.24
CA PHE A 16 3.06 4.54 -8.72
C PHE A 16 2.55 5.39 -7.56
N GLY A 17 2.94 6.67 -7.56
CA GLY A 17 2.57 7.65 -6.54
C GLY A 17 3.21 7.42 -5.16
N MET A 18 4.17 6.49 -5.03
CA MET A 18 4.84 6.15 -3.76
C MET A 18 5.41 7.36 -3.03
N GLY A 19 5.91 8.37 -3.76
CA GLY A 19 6.41 9.60 -3.18
C GLY A 19 5.41 10.36 -2.30
N TRP A 20 4.11 10.05 -2.38
CA TRP A 20 3.05 10.65 -1.56
C TRP A 20 2.64 9.81 -0.35
N THR A 21 3.07 8.56 -0.26
CA THR A 21 2.46 7.55 0.62
C THR A 21 3.49 6.77 1.44
N HIS A 22 4.61 7.40 1.79
CA HIS A 22 5.54 6.83 2.77
C HIS A 22 4.89 6.73 4.17
N PRO A 23 5.36 5.83 5.05
CA PRO A 23 6.49 4.89 4.89
C PRO A 23 6.26 3.80 3.84
N ILE A 24 7.32 3.08 3.47
CA ILE A 24 7.28 2.00 2.48
C ILE A 24 7.39 0.66 3.20
N HIS A 25 7.00 -0.39 2.47
CA HIS A 25 6.97 -1.79 2.90
C HIS A 25 5.76 -2.10 3.79
N TRP A 26 5.29 -3.34 3.76
CA TRP A 26 4.09 -3.75 4.49
C TRP A 26 4.21 -3.57 6.01
N SER A 27 5.42 -3.58 6.54
CA SER A 27 5.70 -3.41 7.97
C SER A 27 5.99 -1.96 8.37
N ALA A 28 5.89 -0.99 7.45
CA ALA A 28 6.32 0.40 7.65
C ALA A 28 7.75 0.54 8.24
N ASP A 29 8.66 -0.36 7.87
CA ASP A 29 10.02 -0.44 8.41
C ASP A 29 11.06 0.31 7.54
N ARG A 30 10.58 1.13 6.60
CA ARG A 30 11.36 1.98 5.69
C ARG A 30 10.71 3.35 5.61
N ASP A 31 11.37 4.40 6.07
CA ASP A 31 10.84 5.77 5.93
C ASP A 31 11.43 6.54 4.75
N GLU A 32 12.41 5.94 4.05
CA GLU A 32 12.92 6.38 2.76
C GLU A 32 13.26 5.19 1.83
N VAL A 33 13.35 5.45 0.52
CA VAL A 33 13.67 4.39 -0.46
C VAL A 33 15.08 3.84 -0.25
N GLN A 34 16.01 4.66 0.22
CA GLN A 34 17.40 4.30 0.47
C GLN A 34 17.53 3.16 1.48
N ASP A 35 16.56 2.97 2.38
CA ASP A 35 16.55 1.84 3.31
C ASP A 35 16.40 0.49 2.62
N PHE A 36 16.00 0.44 1.34
CA PHE A 36 16.08 -0.79 0.54
C PHE A 36 17.49 -1.29 0.30
N GLU A 37 18.53 -0.52 0.66
CA GLU A 37 19.89 -1.04 0.81
C GLU A 37 19.94 -2.26 1.77
N HIS A 38 19.09 -2.30 2.81
CA HIS A 38 18.96 -3.48 3.68
C HIS A 38 18.49 -4.71 2.92
N THR A 39 17.57 -4.53 1.97
CA THR A 39 17.06 -5.63 1.13
C THR A 39 18.10 -6.04 0.09
N ILE A 40 18.79 -5.07 -0.52
CA ILE A 40 19.85 -5.31 -1.52
C ILE A 40 20.98 -6.14 -0.90
N ARG A 41 21.47 -5.75 0.29
CA ARG A 41 22.55 -6.45 1.00
C ARG A 41 22.07 -7.67 1.79
N GLY A 42 20.76 -7.77 2.01
CA GLY A 42 20.16 -8.77 2.85
C GLY A 42 20.10 -10.16 2.21
N PRO A 43 19.66 -11.17 2.98
CA PRO A 43 19.64 -12.57 2.53
C PRO A 43 18.82 -12.83 1.27
N LEU A 44 17.87 -11.96 0.95
CA LEU A 44 16.99 -12.07 -0.22
C LEU A 44 17.74 -11.79 -1.53
N MET A 45 18.43 -10.64 -1.63
CA MET A 45 19.08 -10.21 -2.87
C MET A 45 20.58 -10.51 -2.90
N GLN A 46 21.23 -10.59 -1.73
CA GLN A 46 22.66 -10.92 -1.57
C GLN A 46 23.60 -10.05 -2.42
N GLY A 47 23.18 -8.83 -2.75
CA GLY A 47 23.96 -7.85 -3.49
C GLY A 47 25.03 -7.20 -2.60
N SER A 48 26.02 -6.58 -3.24
CA SER A 48 27.07 -5.82 -2.54
C SER A 48 26.57 -4.55 -1.87
N GLY A 49 25.40 -4.05 -2.28
CA GLY A 49 24.90 -2.73 -1.88
C GLY A 49 25.45 -1.60 -2.74
N LEU A 50 24.86 -0.41 -2.57
CA LEU A 50 25.22 0.84 -3.20
C LEU A 50 25.94 1.81 -2.24
N ILE A 51 25.86 1.60 -0.92
CA ILE A 51 26.55 2.40 0.09
C ILE A 51 27.92 1.78 0.40
N GLN A 52 28.96 2.61 0.41
CA GLN A 52 30.26 2.23 0.98
C GLN A 52 30.22 2.35 2.50
N GLY A 53 30.42 1.22 3.20
CA GLY A 53 30.53 1.18 4.66
C GLY A 53 29.22 0.92 5.41
N LYS A 54 29.02 1.64 6.52
CA LYS A 54 27.95 1.36 7.49
C LYS A 54 26.61 1.93 7.02
N LEU A 55 25.66 1.02 6.89
CA LEU A 55 24.24 1.27 6.66
C LEU A 55 23.56 1.64 8.00
N ASN A 56 22.77 2.71 8.02
CA ASN A 56 21.92 3.02 9.17
C ASN A 56 20.72 2.07 9.18
N ALA A 57 20.17 1.76 10.36
CA ALA A 57 18.94 0.98 10.45
C ALA A 57 17.77 1.71 9.77
N GLY A 58 16.85 0.97 9.14
CA GLY A 58 15.86 1.53 8.20
C GLY A 58 14.79 2.48 8.78
N LEU A 59 14.87 2.79 10.07
CA LEU A 59 13.99 3.75 10.74
C LEU A 59 14.79 4.67 11.68
N ALA A 60 16.11 4.72 11.52
CA ALA A 60 17.02 5.51 12.33
C ALA A 60 17.45 6.77 11.55
N ASP A 61 18.74 7.08 11.56
CA ASP A 61 19.28 8.19 10.78
C ASP A 61 19.17 7.92 9.28
N ALA A 62 18.89 8.96 8.49
CA ALA A 62 18.77 8.84 7.04
C ALA A 62 20.04 8.25 6.38
N ASN A 63 19.82 7.36 5.43
CA ASN A 63 20.76 6.84 4.45
C ASN A 63 20.83 7.70 3.18
N LYS A 64 19.88 8.63 2.97
CA LYS A 64 20.02 9.71 1.97
C LYS A 64 21.41 10.37 2.01
N GLY A 65 22.03 10.57 0.85
CA GLY A 65 23.32 11.23 0.71
C GLY A 65 24.53 10.33 0.96
N LYS A 66 24.35 9.08 1.39
CA LYS A 66 25.45 8.12 1.56
C LYS A 66 25.93 7.51 0.23
N SER A 67 25.12 7.58 -0.82
CA SER A 67 25.48 7.08 -2.14
C SER A 67 24.67 7.77 -3.24
N ALA A 68 25.38 8.41 -4.18
CA ALA A 68 24.73 9.06 -5.33
C ALA A 68 23.89 8.09 -6.17
N ALA A 69 24.31 6.82 -6.27
CA ALA A 69 23.54 5.81 -6.99
C ALA A 69 22.24 5.44 -6.26
N LEU A 70 22.28 5.36 -4.93
CA LEU A 70 21.11 5.06 -4.11
C LEU A 70 20.13 6.25 -4.06
N ASP A 71 20.65 7.48 -4.02
CA ASP A 71 19.82 8.69 -4.12
C ASP A 71 19.17 8.81 -5.50
N ALA A 72 19.87 8.44 -6.59
CA ALA A 72 19.27 8.38 -7.91
C ALA A 72 18.15 7.32 -8.00
N LEU A 73 18.32 6.18 -7.32
CA LEU A 73 17.28 5.15 -7.22
C LEU A 73 16.06 5.65 -6.42
N SER A 74 16.27 6.39 -5.33
CA SER A 74 15.19 7.03 -4.58
C SER A 74 14.42 8.02 -5.46
N ALA A 75 15.14 8.93 -6.13
CA ALA A 75 14.55 9.91 -7.04
C ALA A 75 13.73 9.24 -8.15
N TYR A 76 14.25 8.20 -8.78
CA TYR A 76 13.52 7.42 -9.78
C TYR A 76 12.27 6.74 -9.20
N SER A 77 12.40 6.04 -8.08
CA SER A 77 11.29 5.30 -7.47
C SER A 77 10.14 6.23 -7.09
N ASN A 78 10.46 7.39 -6.50
CA ASN A 78 9.49 8.41 -6.09
C ASN A 78 8.92 9.26 -7.24
N SER A 79 9.45 9.14 -8.46
CA SER A 79 8.99 9.92 -9.62
C SER A 79 7.71 9.39 -10.28
N HIS A 80 7.34 8.13 -10.04
CA HIS A 80 6.22 7.50 -10.72
C HIS A 80 4.88 8.14 -10.32
N GLU A 81 4.08 8.50 -11.32
CA GLU A 81 2.80 9.17 -11.10
C GLU A 81 1.62 8.20 -11.14
N TYR A 82 0.46 8.66 -10.67
CA TYR A 82 -0.79 7.96 -10.84
C TYR A 82 -1.32 8.17 -12.26
N ALA A 83 -1.80 7.10 -12.88
CA ALA A 83 -2.63 7.18 -14.07
C ALA A 83 -4.09 6.96 -13.66
N LEU A 84 -5.02 7.70 -14.28
CA LEU A 84 -6.45 7.43 -14.12
C LEU A 84 -6.75 5.98 -14.45
N SER A 85 -7.61 5.35 -13.63
CA SER A 85 -8.01 3.98 -13.86
C SER A 85 -8.72 3.84 -15.21
N PRO A 86 -8.41 2.82 -16.01
CA PRO A 86 -9.15 2.54 -17.22
C PRO A 86 -10.63 2.22 -16.94
N HIS A 87 -10.96 1.82 -15.71
CA HIS A 87 -12.32 1.58 -15.25
C HIS A 87 -13.10 2.87 -14.94
N ALA A 88 -12.45 4.03 -15.00
CA ALA A 88 -13.04 5.34 -14.72
C ALA A 88 -12.87 6.35 -15.86
N LYS A 89 -12.52 5.91 -17.09
CA LYS A 89 -12.27 6.82 -18.23
C LYS A 89 -13.43 7.77 -18.53
N GLY A 90 -14.67 7.36 -18.27
CA GLY A 90 -15.88 8.17 -18.41
C GLY A 90 -16.48 8.65 -17.09
N GLY A 91 -15.70 8.62 -16.01
CA GLY A 91 -16.20 8.74 -14.64
C GLY A 91 -16.62 7.39 -14.04
N LEU A 92 -17.17 7.44 -12.82
CA LEU A 92 -17.64 6.25 -12.11
C LEU A 92 -18.90 5.68 -12.75
N SER A 93 -18.89 4.37 -13.06
CA SER A 93 -20.10 3.63 -13.42
C SER A 93 -21.14 3.66 -12.30
N GLU A 94 -22.41 3.36 -12.61
CA GLU A 94 -23.46 3.30 -11.57
C GLU A 94 -23.12 2.29 -10.45
N ALA A 95 -22.52 1.16 -10.81
CA ALA A 95 -22.03 0.17 -9.85
C ALA A 95 -20.91 0.74 -8.97
N ALA A 96 -19.91 1.40 -9.56
CA ALA A 96 -18.84 2.05 -8.82
C ALA A 96 -19.35 3.20 -7.94
N GLN A 97 -20.42 3.91 -8.34
CA GLN A 97 -21.06 4.93 -7.50
C GLN A 97 -21.77 4.33 -6.29
N ARG A 98 -22.46 3.18 -6.44
CA ARG A 98 -23.03 2.43 -5.30
C ARG A 98 -21.92 1.89 -4.40
N GLY A 99 -20.87 1.33 -4.98
CA GLY A 99 -19.68 0.86 -4.27
C GLY A 99 -19.00 1.97 -3.47
N LYS A 100 -18.88 3.17 -4.05
CA LYS A 100 -18.36 4.35 -3.35
C LYS A 100 -19.17 4.66 -2.09
N LYS A 101 -20.50 4.62 -2.17
CA LYS A 101 -21.36 4.85 -1.00
C LYS A 101 -21.13 3.81 0.10
N LEU A 102 -21.02 2.53 -0.27
CA LEU A 102 -20.69 1.46 0.67
C LEU A 102 -19.31 1.66 1.29
N PHE A 103 -18.30 1.97 0.48
CA PHE A 103 -16.92 2.16 0.94
C PHE A 103 -16.79 3.24 2.04
N PHE A 104 -17.53 4.33 1.89
CA PHE A 104 -17.55 5.44 2.85
C PHE A 104 -18.60 5.29 3.95
N SER A 105 -19.30 4.16 4.02
CA SER A 105 -20.34 3.93 5.03
C SER A 105 -19.73 3.56 6.40
N SER A 106 -20.42 3.94 7.47
CA SER A 106 -20.06 3.59 8.84
C SER A 106 -20.14 2.09 9.12
N GLU A 107 -20.93 1.38 8.33
CA GLU A 107 -21.16 -0.06 8.43
C GLU A 107 -20.01 -0.84 7.80
N ALA A 108 -19.58 -0.50 6.58
CA ALA A 108 -18.50 -1.21 5.90
C ALA A 108 -17.10 -0.87 6.44
N LYS A 109 -16.93 0.35 6.98
CA LYS A 109 -15.69 0.84 7.64
C LYS A 109 -14.43 0.85 6.78
N CYS A 110 -14.52 0.76 5.45
CA CYS A 110 -13.32 0.76 4.60
C CYS A 110 -12.53 2.07 4.74
N ALA A 111 -13.25 3.20 4.75
CA ALA A 111 -12.68 4.54 4.85
C ALA A 111 -12.13 4.90 6.24
N THR A 112 -12.17 4.01 7.25
CA THR A 112 -11.51 4.28 8.53
C THR A 112 -10.00 4.25 8.42
N CYS A 113 -9.46 3.42 7.52
CA CYS A 113 -8.02 3.30 7.24
C CYS A 113 -7.71 3.73 5.80
N HIS A 114 -8.53 3.35 4.82
CA HIS A 114 -8.34 3.78 3.44
C HIS A 114 -8.99 5.14 3.18
N SER A 115 -8.40 6.17 3.75
CA SER A 115 -8.98 7.53 3.82
C SER A 115 -8.17 8.57 3.04
N GLY A 116 -8.68 9.81 2.98
CA GLY A 116 -7.97 10.93 2.39
C GLY A 116 -7.78 10.85 0.87
N ILE A 117 -6.92 11.73 0.37
CA ILE A 117 -6.70 11.94 -1.07
C ILE A 117 -6.13 10.68 -1.75
N PHE A 118 -5.26 9.95 -1.05
CA PHE A 118 -4.58 8.76 -1.57
C PHE A 118 -5.21 7.43 -1.12
N TYR A 119 -6.37 7.44 -0.45
CA TYR A 119 -7.03 6.23 0.07
C TYR A 119 -6.11 5.38 0.97
N THR A 120 -5.39 6.07 1.85
CA THR A 120 -4.50 5.50 2.86
C THR A 120 -4.41 6.50 4.02
N ASP A 121 -4.32 5.96 5.23
CA ASP A 121 -4.07 6.70 6.45
C ASP A 121 -2.61 6.57 6.93
N SER A 122 -1.75 5.99 6.07
CA SER A 122 -0.30 5.92 6.25
C SER A 122 0.29 7.31 6.44
N THR A 123 1.31 7.40 7.29
CA THR A 123 1.90 8.68 7.71
C THR A 123 3.36 8.51 8.08
N THR A 124 4.16 9.54 7.77
CA THR A 124 5.55 9.64 8.22
C THR A 124 5.69 10.09 9.68
N GLU A 125 4.58 10.48 10.32
CA GLU A 125 4.56 10.81 11.74
C GLU A 125 4.68 9.55 12.60
N ARG A 126 5.51 9.62 13.64
CA ARG A 126 5.72 8.51 14.58
C ARG A 126 4.87 8.71 15.84
N PRO A 127 4.29 7.64 16.41
CA PRO A 127 4.33 6.26 15.93
C PRO A 127 3.53 6.06 14.63
N PHE A 128 4.05 5.23 13.72
CA PHE A 128 3.35 4.93 12.46
C PHE A 128 2.00 4.29 12.73
N ARG A 129 1.04 4.61 11.86
CA ARG A 129 -0.31 4.08 11.93
C ARG A 129 -0.37 2.73 11.22
N MET A 130 -0.43 1.65 12.00
CA MET A 130 -0.51 0.28 11.49
C MET A 130 -1.73 -0.45 12.05
N HIS A 131 -2.31 -1.35 11.24
CA HIS A 131 -3.59 -2.00 11.55
C HIS A 131 -3.48 -3.52 11.48
N ASP A 132 -4.10 -4.21 12.44
CA ASP A 132 -4.31 -5.66 12.37
C ASP A 132 -5.58 -5.94 11.57
N VAL A 133 -5.41 -6.39 10.33
CA VAL A 133 -6.50 -6.75 9.42
C VAL A 133 -6.80 -8.26 9.44
N GLY A 134 -6.30 -8.99 10.43
CA GLY A 134 -6.58 -10.42 10.63
C GLY A 134 -5.71 -11.37 9.80
N THR A 135 -4.79 -10.86 9.00
CA THR A 135 -3.98 -11.65 8.05
C THR A 135 -2.58 -11.99 8.56
N GLY A 136 -2.23 -11.58 9.77
CA GLY A 136 -0.90 -11.85 10.36
C GLY A 136 -0.69 -13.31 10.77
N GLY A 137 -1.78 -14.07 10.98
CA GLY A 137 -1.73 -15.49 11.35
C GLY A 137 -1.93 -16.45 10.18
N ASP A 138 -2.05 -15.93 8.96
CA ASP A 138 -2.39 -16.71 7.76
C ASP A 138 -1.26 -17.60 7.25
N ASP A 139 -0.02 -17.27 7.63
CA ASP A 139 1.18 -18.00 7.23
C ASP A 139 2.16 -18.12 8.41
N PRO A 140 2.68 -19.32 8.73
CA PRO A 140 3.57 -19.54 9.88
C PRO A 140 4.96 -18.89 9.72
N SER A 141 5.34 -18.48 8.50
CA SER A 141 6.58 -17.75 8.26
C SER A 141 6.49 -16.27 8.66
N GLU A 142 5.30 -15.72 8.92
CA GLU A 142 5.14 -14.33 9.36
C GLU A 142 5.87 -14.08 10.69
N LYS A 143 6.76 -13.07 10.72
CA LYS A 143 7.55 -12.68 11.91
C LYS A 143 7.35 -11.24 12.36
N MET A 144 6.78 -10.37 11.53
CA MET A 144 6.67 -8.92 11.80
C MET A 144 5.24 -8.46 12.09
N GLY A 145 4.23 -9.25 11.70
CA GLY A 145 2.82 -8.98 11.97
C GLY A 145 2.48 -8.94 13.47
N PRO A 146 1.20 -8.74 13.83
CA PRO A 146 0.02 -8.85 12.96
C PRO A 146 -0.44 -7.53 12.33
N LYS A 147 0.27 -6.42 12.60
CA LYS A 147 -0.10 -5.10 12.09
C LYS A 147 0.69 -4.74 10.84
N PHE A 148 0.02 -4.09 9.88
CA PHE A 148 0.60 -3.67 8.62
C PHE A 148 0.27 -2.21 8.32
N ASP A 149 1.11 -1.56 7.52
CA ASP A 149 0.82 -0.25 6.94
C ASP A 149 -0.36 -0.34 5.96
N THR A 150 -1.16 0.73 5.87
CA THR A 150 -2.28 0.80 4.95
C THR A 150 -1.79 1.23 3.56
N PRO A 151 -1.71 0.35 2.55
CA PRO A 151 -1.31 0.77 1.22
C PRO A 151 -2.37 1.68 0.59
N THR A 152 -1.95 2.59 -0.30
CA THR A 152 -2.87 3.32 -1.18
C THR A 152 -3.69 2.35 -2.04
N LEU A 153 -4.97 2.67 -2.23
CA LEU A 153 -5.85 1.92 -3.13
C LEU A 153 -5.82 2.42 -4.58
N HIS A 154 -5.15 3.54 -4.87
CA HIS A 154 -5.02 3.99 -6.25
C HIS A 154 -4.26 2.97 -7.08
N GLY A 155 -4.81 2.58 -8.23
CA GLY A 155 -4.19 1.60 -9.12
C GLY A 155 -4.33 0.15 -8.65
N ILE A 156 -5.13 -0.14 -7.61
CA ILE A 156 -5.27 -1.50 -7.06
C ILE A 156 -5.78 -2.52 -8.10
N TYR A 157 -6.52 -2.08 -9.11
CA TYR A 157 -7.05 -2.95 -10.18
C TYR A 157 -6.00 -3.78 -10.93
N ARG A 158 -4.71 -3.42 -10.85
CA ARG A 158 -3.61 -4.06 -11.59
C ARG A 158 -2.52 -4.64 -10.68
N THR A 159 -2.81 -4.87 -9.40
CA THR A 159 -1.79 -5.30 -8.42
C THR A 159 -2.00 -6.70 -7.85
N ALA A 160 -2.87 -7.51 -8.45
CA ALA A 160 -3.07 -8.88 -8.02
C ALA A 160 -1.75 -9.69 -8.01
N PRO A 161 -1.58 -10.65 -7.09
CA PRO A 161 -2.49 -10.99 -5.99
C PRO A 161 -2.50 -9.91 -4.89
N TYR A 162 -3.44 -9.97 -3.96
CA TYR A 162 -3.69 -8.96 -2.92
C TYR A 162 -3.29 -9.44 -1.52
N LEU A 163 -3.23 -8.48 -0.58
CA LEU A 163 -2.73 -8.60 0.80
C LEU A 163 -1.20 -8.75 0.88
N HIS A 164 -0.68 -8.58 2.09
CA HIS A 164 0.77 -8.54 2.34
C HIS A 164 1.49 -9.81 1.89
N HIS A 165 0.88 -10.98 2.04
CA HIS A 165 1.43 -12.26 1.59
C HIS A 165 0.92 -12.70 0.20
N GLY A 166 0.03 -11.93 -0.45
CA GLY A 166 -0.51 -12.27 -1.77
C GLY A 166 -1.44 -13.50 -1.80
N ARG A 167 -2.26 -13.76 -0.76
CA ARG A 167 -3.15 -14.95 -0.72
C ARG A 167 -4.47 -14.73 -1.44
N ALA A 168 -4.95 -13.50 -1.52
CA ALA A 168 -6.19 -13.18 -2.20
C ALA A 168 -5.92 -13.02 -3.70
N ALA A 169 -6.52 -13.86 -4.55
CA ALA A 169 -6.32 -13.78 -5.99
C ALA A 169 -7.12 -12.63 -6.62
N THR A 170 -8.28 -12.31 -6.04
CA THR A 170 -9.20 -11.28 -6.52
C THR A 170 -9.56 -10.27 -5.42
N LEU A 171 -10.09 -9.11 -5.81
CA LEU A 171 -10.65 -8.14 -4.86
C LEU A 171 -11.87 -8.72 -4.13
N THR A 172 -12.64 -9.59 -4.79
CA THR A 172 -13.72 -10.33 -4.15
C THR A 172 -13.19 -11.21 -3.01
N ASP A 173 -12.06 -11.89 -3.20
CA ASP A 173 -11.44 -12.70 -2.14
C ASP A 173 -11.03 -11.84 -0.96
N VAL A 174 -10.43 -10.66 -1.20
CA VAL A 174 -10.10 -9.69 -0.14
C VAL A 174 -11.33 -9.33 0.68
N LEU A 175 -12.47 -9.10 0.04
CA LEU A 175 -13.72 -8.69 0.70
C LEU A 175 -14.53 -9.85 1.29
N THR A 176 -14.13 -11.12 1.04
CA THR A 176 -14.92 -12.29 1.44
C THR A 176 -14.03 -13.35 2.12
N THR A 177 -13.42 -14.23 1.35
CA THR A 177 -12.70 -15.41 1.83
C THR A 177 -11.39 -15.09 2.55
N CYS A 178 -10.82 -13.91 2.33
CA CYS A 178 -9.61 -13.41 2.98
C CYS A 178 -9.88 -12.23 3.94
N ASN A 179 -11.11 -12.12 4.45
CA ASN A 179 -11.52 -11.15 5.48
C ASN A 179 -11.97 -11.85 6.77
N ALA A 180 -11.06 -12.59 7.40
CA ALA A 180 -11.39 -13.40 8.56
C ALA A 180 -11.93 -12.52 9.72
N GLY A 181 -13.17 -12.77 10.12
CA GLY A 181 -13.82 -12.07 11.24
C GLY A 181 -14.11 -10.60 10.97
N ASP A 182 -14.24 -10.17 9.71
CA ASP A 182 -14.52 -8.77 9.33
C ASP A 182 -13.47 -7.78 9.89
N LYS A 183 -12.21 -8.23 9.98
CA LYS A 183 -11.09 -7.42 10.47
C LYS A 183 -10.54 -6.45 9.42
N HIS A 184 -10.81 -6.68 8.14
CA HIS A 184 -10.42 -5.84 7.00
C HIS A 184 -11.63 -5.13 6.39
N GLY A 185 -12.34 -4.37 7.22
CA GLY A 185 -13.68 -3.85 6.91
C GLY A 185 -14.77 -4.88 7.24
N GLN A 186 -16.00 -4.41 7.44
CA GLN A 186 -17.12 -5.28 7.79
C GLN A 186 -17.94 -5.57 6.54
N THR A 187 -17.79 -6.78 5.99
CA THR A 187 -18.38 -7.14 4.70
C THR A 187 -19.31 -8.33 4.78
N SER A 188 -19.31 -9.08 5.89
CA SER A 188 -20.16 -10.27 6.07
C SER A 188 -21.67 -10.00 5.96
N HIS A 189 -22.10 -8.77 6.23
CA HIS A 189 -23.51 -8.35 6.13
C HIS A 189 -23.91 -7.92 4.71
N LEU A 190 -22.95 -7.72 3.81
CA LEU A 190 -23.18 -7.24 2.45
C LEU A 190 -23.63 -8.40 1.54
N LYS A 191 -24.58 -8.11 0.66
CA LYS A 191 -25.04 -9.04 -0.37
C LYS A 191 -24.00 -9.16 -1.47
N THR A 192 -24.04 -10.25 -2.25
CA THR A 192 -23.13 -10.46 -3.39
C THR A 192 -23.10 -9.29 -4.38
N GLY A 193 -24.25 -8.65 -4.63
CA GLY A 193 -24.32 -7.45 -5.48
C GLY A 193 -23.60 -6.23 -4.90
N GLU A 194 -23.66 -6.05 -3.58
CA GLU A 194 -22.99 -4.95 -2.86
C GLU A 194 -21.47 -5.16 -2.83
N ILE A 195 -21.01 -6.41 -2.67
CA ILE A 195 -19.61 -6.78 -2.83
C ILE A 195 -19.12 -6.48 -4.26
N ALA A 196 -19.92 -6.83 -5.28
CA ALA A 196 -19.56 -6.53 -6.66
C ALA A 196 -19.48 -5.01 -6.93
N ASP A 197 -20.41 -4.24 -6.37
CA ASP A 197 -20.38 -2.77 -6.47
C ASP A 197 -19.11 -2.18 -5.80
N LEU A 198 -18.72 -2.68 -4.61
CA LEU A 198 -17.45 -2.31 -3.96
C LEU A 198 -16.23 -2.62 -4.83
N VAL A 199 -16.20 -3.81 -5.46
CA VAL A 199 -15.11 -4.20 -6.37
C VAL A 199 -15.02 -3.24 -7.56
N GLU A 200 -16.15 -2.83 -8.14
CA GLU A 200 -16.16 -1.85 -9.23
C GLU A 200 -15.65 -0.47 -8.78
N PHE A 201 -15.96 -0.06 -7.56
CA PHE A 201 -15.39 1.17 -7.00
C PHE A 201 -13.87 1.07 -6.81
N LEU A 202 -13.38 -0.01 -6.19
CA LEU A 202 -11.94 -0.23 -5.99
C LEU A 202 -11.19 -0.26 -7.33
N LYS A 203 -11.76 -0.91 -8.35
CA LYS A 203 -11.17 -0.94 -9.69
C LYS A 203 -11.08 0.44 -10.33
N ALA A 204 -12.02 1.33 -10.02
CA ALA A 204 -12.07 2.68 -10.56
C ALA A 204 -11.05 3.64 -9.93
N LEU A 205 -10.31 3.26 -8.88
CA LEU A 205 -9.34 4.14 -8.23
C LEU A 205 -8.00 4.19 -8.99
N PRO A 206 -7.41 5.38 -9.26
CA PRO A 206 -8.01 6.71 -9.13
C PRO A 206 -9.00 7.01 -10.27
N TYR A 207 -10.14 7.63 -9.94
CA TYR A 207 -11.11 8.15 -10.93
C TYR A 207 -10.96 9.67 -11.17
N GLU A 208 -10.12 10.33 -10.38
CA GLU A 208 -9.71 11.73 -10.49
C GLU A 208 -8.20 11.80 -10.20
N ASP A 209 -7.50 12.79 -10.76
CA ASP A 209 -6.08 12.99 -10.46
C ASP A 209 -5.93 13.49 -9.00
N PRO A 210 -5.25 12.72 -8.12
CA PRO A 210 -5.09 13.11 -6.72
C PRO A 210 -4.06 14.22 -6.52
N VAL A 211 -3.15 14.47 -7.47
CA VAL A 211 -2.01 15.38 -7.28
C VAL A 211 -2.43 16.85 -7.11
N PRO A 212 -3.34 17.41 -7.94
CA PRO A 212 -3.86 18.76 -7.72
C PRO A 212 -4.50 18.93 -6.34
N GLN A 213 -5.27 17.93 -5.90
CA GLN A 213 -5.93 17.94 -4.58
C GLN A 213 -4.89 17.91 -3.46
N ALA A 214 -3.87 17.07 -3.58
CA ALA A 214 -2.78 16.96 -2.61
C ALA A 214 -2.01 18.27 -2.46
N ARG A 215 -1.68 18.92 -3.58
CA ARG A 215 -1.00 20.23 -3.58
C ARG A 215 -1.87 21.32 -2.95
N ALA A 216 -3.16 21.36 -3.28
CA ALA A 216 -4.10 22.31 -2.68
C ALA A 216 -4.26 22.11 -1.17
N ALA A 217 -4.16 20.87 -0.69
CA ALA A 217 -4.15 20.53 0.73
C ALA A 217 -2.79 20.76 1.43
N GLY A 218 -1.77 21.26 0.71
CA GLY A 218 -0.44 21.49 1.27
C GLY A 218 0.37 20.22 1.54
N LEU A 219 -0.04 19.07 1.00
CA LEU A 219 0.74 17.84 1.10
C LEU A 219 2.00 17.99 0.24
N THR A 220 3.11 17.45 0.76
CA THR A 220 4.40 17.44 0.08
C THR A 220 4.80 16.01 -0.25
N LYS A 221 5.33 15.80 -1.46
CA LYS A 221 6.03 14.55 -1.77
C LYS A 221 7.21 14.39 -0.81
N VAL A 222 7.45 13.16 -0.38
CA VAL A 222 8.68 12.80 0.30
C VAL A 222 9.84 12.94 -0.69
N ASP A 223 10.75 13.83 -0.33
CA ASP A 223 12.00 14.11 -1.06
C ASP A 223 13.17 13.27 -0.55
N ARG A 224 12.97 12.58 0.58
CA ARG A 224 14.00 11.89 1.37
C ARG A 224 14.61 10.75 0.56
#